data_AF-A0A2I1FU17-F1
#
_entry.id   AF-A0A2I1FU17-F1
#
_cell.length_a   1.000
_cell.length_b   1.000
_cell.length_c   1.000
_cell.angle_alpha   90.00
_cell.angle_beta   90.00
_cell.angle_gamma   90.00
#
_symmetry.space_group_name_H-M   'P 1'
#
loop_
_entity.id
_entity.type
_entity.pdbx_description
1 polymer ?
#
loop_
_entity_poly.entity_id
_entity_poly.type
_entity_poly.pdbx_seq_one_letter_code
_entity_poly.pdbx_strand_id
1 'polypeptide(L)'
;MQDIKHEETYIGSNFRQSIFNSCNILIGIGILALPLGFHYSGWVIGISLFAFCLGVTNYTAKVLAKCLDYEEGLYTYADMGAAAFGHKARLAISILFSLELIASATALVILVGDSLHTLFSDTSIILLKVIAWMVMTPLTLIAIRYLSYFSLLGILSAISLVAVIIIDGFIKHDKPGSLIDHMETEIWPSWASLPMSFGLIMAGFTGHAVFPTVYRDMQDPRQYPKMVNITYAVTTVVYLLLAVSGYLMFGNTTMQEVTLITQNIMLTDGYWRPLNNFVVWLVAINPIAKYALTLNPINLTLELSYYSSPFMEECLNSGRGRRTALKVLSRILVSTIVVFIAINFPQFDRIMGVLGSFFSFTISAIFPCICHLKLYGETLNRKEYLLNVGIIIICCILSTFGTIWAFLPTDHV
;
A
#
# COMPACT_ATOMS: atom_id res chain seq x y z
N MET A 1 -6.58 -47.98 -19.80
CA MET A 1 -5.23 -47.53 -20.21
C MET A 1 -5.16 -46.04 -19.91
N GLN A 2 -4.49 -45.70 -18.80
CA GLN A 2 -3.99 -44.38 -18.39
C GLN A 2 -4.98 -43.19 -18.35
N ASP A 3 -5.67 -43.03 -17.22
CA ASP A 3 -6.04 -41.71 -16.71
C ASP A 3 -4.81 -41.10 -16.01
N ILE A 4 -3.99 -40.36 -16.76
CA ILE A 4 -2.96 -39.49 -16.20
C ILE A 4 -3.67 -38.25 -15.67
N LYS A 5 -4.09 -38.31 -14.40
CA LYS A 5 -4.30 -37.10 -13.60
C LYS A 5 -2.94 -36.42 -13.49
N HIS A 6 -2.72 -35.40 -14.32
CA HIS A 6 -1.77 -34.35 -13.97
C HIS A 6 -2.33 -33.64 -12.73
N GLU A 7 -2.04 -34.18 -11.54
CA GLU A 7 -1.83 -33.32 -10.38
C GLU A 7 -0.62 -32.45 -10.76
N GLU A 8 -0.88 -31.27 -11.29
CA GLU A 8 0.10 -30.19 -11.18
C GLU A 8 0.34 -30.02 -9.67
N THR A 9 1.39 -30.67 -9.17
CA THR A 9 1.92 -30.42 -7.84
C THR A 9 2.09 -28.91 -7.76
N TYR A 10 1.26 -28.24 -6.97
CA TYR A 10 1.38 -26.80 -6.77
C TYR A 10 2.72 -26.55 -6.08
N ILE A 11 3.72 -26.15 -6.86
CA ILE A 11 5.03 -25.79 -6.33
C ILE A 11 4.90 -24.34 -5.87
N GLY A 12 4.79 -24.15 -4.55
CA GLY A 12 4.74 -22.82 -3.94
C GLY A 12 5.97 -21.96 -4.27
N SER A 13 5.95 -20.68 -3.89
CA SER A 13 7.07 -19.76 -4.09
C SER A 13 8.33 -20.20 -3.34
N ASN A 14 9.48 -20.16 -4.02
CA ASN A 14 10.77 -20.34 -3.37
C ASN A 14 11.15 -19.09 -2.54
N PHE A 15 12.15 -19.22 -1.67
CA PHE A 15 12.57 -18.17 -0.74
C PHE A 15 12.83 -16.80 -1.41
N ARG A 16 13.50 -16.78 -2.58
CA ARG A 16 13.82 -15.52 -3.28
C ARG A 16 12.58 -14.91 -3.93
N GLN A 17 11.71 -15.74 -4.49
CA GLN A 17 10.42 -15.31 -5.03
C GLN A 17 9.54 -14.72 -3.93
N SER A 18 9.49 -15.32 -2.74
CA SER A 18 8.73 -14.79 -1.61
C SER A 18 9.27 -13.44 -1.13
N ILE A 19 10.60 -13.24 -1.07
CA ILE A 19 11.19 -11.92 -0.79
C ILE A 19 10.76 -10.92 -1.86
N PHE A 20 10.92 -11.26 -3.14
CA PHE A 20 10.58 -10.37 -4.25
C PHE A 20 9.10 -9.98 -4.24
N ASN A 21 8.20 -10.96 -4.05
CA ASN A 21 6.76 -10.73 -3.97
C ASN A 21 6.41 -9.85 -2.76
N SER A 22 7.02 -10.10 -1.60
CA SER A 22 6.80 -9.30 -0.39
C SER A 22 7.32 -7.87 -0.55
N CYS A 23 8.46 -7.68 -1.22
CA CYS A 23 8.96 -6.35 -1.58
C CYS A 23 8.01 -5.64 -2.55
N ASN A 24 7.41 -6.34 -3.51
CA ASN A 24 6.44 -5.71 -4.42
C ASN A 24 5.18 -5.25 -3.70
N ILE A 25 4.75 -6.01 -2.69
CA ILE A 25 3.61 -5.68 -1.84
C ILE A 25 3.91 -4.43 -1.02
N LEU A 26 5.06 -4.40 -0.31
CA LEU A 26 5.41 -3.28 0.57
C LEU A 26 5.84 -2.03 -0.22
N ILE A 27 6.69 -2.15 -1.24
CA ILE A 27 7.16 -1.03 -2.06
C ILE A 27 6.04 -0.62 -3.04
N GLY A 28 4.99 -0.05 -2.49
CA GLY A 28 3.85 0.53 -3.20
C GLY A 28 3.89 2.05 -3.19
N ILE A 29 2.72 2.65 -3.42
CA ILE A 29 2.52 4.10 -3.42
C ILE A 29 2.78 4.77 -2.07
N GLY A 30 2.73 4.01 -0.96
CA GLY A 30 3.04 4.44 0.39
C GLY A 30 4.36 5.19 0.52
N ILE A 31 5.35 4.80 -0.28
CA ILE A 31 6.68 5.41 -0.24
C ILE A 31 6.64 6.90 -0.61
N LEU A 32 5.74 7.32 -1.50
CA LEU A 32 5.67 8.69 -2.01
C LEU A 32 5.19 9.70 -0.96
N ALA A 33 4.53 9.22 0.10
CA ALA A 33 4.08 10.03 1.22
C ALA A 33 5.17 10.25 2.28
N LEU A 34 6.27 9.48 2.24
CA LEU A 34 7.29 9.51 3.29
C LEU A 34 8.05 10.85 3.39
N PRO A 35 8.48 11.51 2.30
CA PRO A 35 9.14 12.82 2.41
C PRO A 35 8.26 13.84 3.15
N LEU A 36 6.96 13.90 2.82
CA LEU A 36 6.00 14.76 3.49
C LEU A 36 5.80 14.38 4.96
N GLY A 37 5.74 13.07 5.25
CA GLY A 37 5.68 12.57 6.62
C GLY A 37 6.87 13.03 7.47
N PHE A 38 8.08 13.01 6.90
CA PHE A 38 9.30 13.51 7.55
C PHE A 38 9.29 15.03 7.67
N HIS A 39 8.76 15.76 6.69
CA HIS A 39 8.57 17.20 6.80
C HIS A 39 7.66 17.58 7.98
N TYR A 40 6.50 16.93 8.14
CA TYR A 40 5.59 17.22 9.24
C TYR A 40 6.12 16.80 10.62
N SER A 41 6.89 15.72 10.68
CA SER A 41 7.42 15.18 11.94
C SER A 41 8.81 15.71 12.31
N GLY A 42 9.51 16.37 11.39
CA GLY A 42 10.93 16.67 11.53
C GLY A 42 11.78 15.40 11.65
N TRP A 43 13.10 15.58 11.73
CA TRP A 43 14.03 14.45 11.73
C TRP A 43 13.87 13.51 12.94
N VAL A 44 13.79 14.07 14.15
CA VAL A 44 13.82 13.25 15.39
C VAL A 44 12.56 12.40 15.51
N ILE A 45 11.38 13.00 15.36
CA ILE A 45 10.12 12.26 15.48
C ILE A 45 9.87 11.43 14.23
N GLY A 46 10.23 11.91 13.04
CA GLY A 46 10.09 11.16 11.79
C GLY A 46 10.88 9.85 11.79
N ILE A 47 12.17 9.89 12.15
CA ILE A 47 13.00 8.67 12.25
C ILE A 47 12.47 7.75 13.36
N SER A 48 12.08 8.30 14.51
CA SER A 48 11.57 7.51 15.64
C SER A 48 10.27 6.78 15.27
N LEU A 49 9.34 7.50 14.63
CA LEU A 49 8.06 6.97 14.18
C LEU A 49 8.25 5.95 13.05
N PHE A 50 9.13 6.23 12.09
CA PHE A 50 9.49 5.28 11.04
C PHE A 50 10.06 3.99 11.63
N ALA A 51 11.02 4.07 12.55
CA ALA A 51 11.61 2.92 13.22
C ALA A 51 10.58 2.15 14.05
N PHE A 52 9.65 2.86 14.72
CA PHE A 52 8.54 2.24 15.43
C PHE A 52 7.61 1.47 14.49
N CYS A 53 7.10 2.11 13.42
CA CYS A 53 6.24 1.47 12.42
C CYS A 53 6.94 0.25 11.79
N LEU A 54 8.22 0.39 11.42
CA LEU A 54 9.05 -0.69 10.87
C LEU A 54 9.15 -1.87 11.84
N GLY A 55 9.48 -1.60 13.11
CA GLY A 55 9.65 -2.62 14.14
C GLY A 55 8.35 -3.34 14.44
N VAL A 56 7.26 -2.59 14.61
CA VAL A 56 5.92 -3.13 14.89
C VAL A 56 5.42 -3.99 13.75
N THR A 57 5.50 -3.52 12.51
CA THR A 57 4.99 -4.26 11.35
C THR A 57 5.83 -5.51 11.06
N ASN A 58 7.16 -5.44 11.17
CA ASN A 58 8.00 -6.63 11.09
C ASN A 58 7.67 -7.65 12.21
N TYR A 59 7.46 -7.19 13.44
CA TYR A 59 7.02 -8.04 14.55
C TYR A 59 5.66 -8.69 14.28
N THR A 60 4.65 -7.89 13.92
CA THR A 60 3.28 -8.37 13.71
C THR A 60 3.16 -9.29 12.51
N ALA A 61 3.97 -9.11 11.47
CA ALA A 61 4.06 -10.05 10.34
C ALA A 61 4.49 -11.46 10.80
N LYS A 62 5.40 -11.57 11.77
CA LYS A 62 5.81 -12.86 12.34
C LYS A 62 4.76 -13.42 13.29
N VAL A 63 4.11 -12.55 14.08
CA VAL A 63 3.00 -12.93 14.96
C VAL A 63 1.84 -13.52 14.14
N LEU A 64 1.55 -12.92 12.99
CA LEU A 64 0.54 -13.41 12.06
C LEU A 64 0.78 -14.88 11.68
N ALA A 65 2.01 -15.26 11.34
CA ALA A 65 2.35 -16.66 11.04
C ALA A 65 2.06 -17.59 12.23
N LYS A 66 2.42 -17.18 13.46
CA LYS A 66 2.07 -17.95 14.68
C LYS A 66 0.55 -18.11 14.85
N CYS A 67 -0.21 -17.06 14.60
CA CYS A 67 -1.68 -17.08 14.68
C CYS A 67 -2.30 -17.98 13.61
N LEU A 68 -1.74 -18.01 12.40
CA LEU A 68 -2.18 -18.90 11.33
C LEU A 68 -1.90 -20.38 11.68
N ASP A 69 -0.84 -20.66 12.44
CA ASP A 69 -0.52 -22.03 12.88
C ASP A 69 -1.27 -22.45 14.16
N TYR A 70 -2.22 -21.65 14.64
CA TYR A 70 -3.06 -22.01 15.79
C TYR A 70 -3.95 -23.23 15.52
N GLU A 71 -4.49 -23.33 14.30
CA GLU A 71 -5.37 -24.43 13.87
C GLU A 71 -5.12 -24.73 12.38
N GLU A 72 -5.29 -25.99 12.00
CA GLU A 72 -5.24 -26.39 10.59
C GLU A 72 -6.38 -25.74 9.79
N GLY A 73 -6.08 -25.23 8.59
CA GLY A 73 -7.09 -24.65 7.71
C GLY A 73 -7.23 -23.12 7.77
N LEU A 74 -6.42 -22.43 8.56
CA LEU A 74 -6.34 -20.96 8.53
C LEU A 74 -5.42 -20.49 7.40
N TYR A 75 -5.99 -19.94 6.32
CA TYR A 75 -5.22 -19.50 5.14
C TYR A 75 -5.23 -17.99 4.94
N THR A 76 -6.29 -17.31 5.35
CA THR A 76 -6.49 -15.88 5.08
C THR A 76 -6.49 -15.04 6.35
N TYR A 77 -6.31 -13.73 6.16
CA TYR A 77 -6.40 -12.75 7.23
C TYR A 77 -7.76 -12.78 7.95
N ALA A 78 -8.83 -12.99 7.19
CA ALA A 78 -10.19 -13.09 7.72
C ALA A 78 -10.42 -14.39 8.50
N ASP A 79 -9.79 -15.52 8.10
CA ASP A 79 -9.86 -16.78 8.84
C ASP A 79 -9.23 -16.64 10.23
N MET A 80 -8.11 -15.93 10.36
CA MET A 80 -7.52 -15.61 11.66
C MET A 80 -8.49 -14.84 12.57
N GLY A 81 -9.23 -13.87 12.01
CA GLY A 81 -10.27 -13.15 12.74
C GLY A 81 -11.42 -14.05 13.17
N ALA A 82 -11.80 -14.99 12.30
CA ALA A 82 -12.83 -15.99 12.60
C ALA A 82 -12.40 -16.90 13.76
N ALA A 83 -11.14 -17.36 13.77
CA ALA A 83 -10.60 -18.21 14.81
C ALA A 83 -10.57 -17.50 16.18
N ALA A 84 -10.18 -16.21 16.20
CA ALA A 84 -10.05 -15.47 17.45
C ALA A 84 -11.40 -14.96 18.02
N PHE A 85 -12.33 -14.52 17.15
CA PHE A 85 -13.52 -13.76 17.56
C PHE A 85 -14.83 -14.24 16.91
N GLY A 86 -14.79 -15.32 16.13
CA GLY A 86 -15.97 -15.90 15.47
C GLY A 86 -16.34 -15.23 14.14
N HIS A 87 -17.43 -15.72 13.53
CA HIS A 87 -17.80 -15.39 12.15
C HIS A 87 -18.08 -13.90 11.91
N LYS A 88 -18.60 -13.16 12.89
CA LYS A 88 -18.84 -11.71 12.77
C LYS A 88 -17.53 -10.94 12.54
N ALA A 89 -16.44 -11.36 13.19
CA ALA A 89 -15.14 -10.74 13.00
C ALA A 89 -14.56 -11.06 11.62
N ARG A 90 -14.78 -12.26 11.08
CA ARG A 90 -14.43 -12.59 9.69
C ARG A 90 -15.01 -11.57 8.71
N LEU A 91 -16.31 -11.29 8.84
CA LEU A 91 -16.99 -10.30 7.99
C LEU A 91 -16.42 -8.90 8.18
N ALA A 92 -16.25 -8.45 9.44
CA ALA A 92 -15.71 -7.12 9.73
C ALA A 92 -14.31 -6.91 9.14
N ILE A 93 -13.43 -7.92 9.25
CA ILE A 93 -12.07 -7.87 8.71
C ILE A 93 -12.06 -7.89 7.18
N SER A 94 -12.92 -8.69 6.55
CA SER A 94 -13.08 -8.66 5.08
C SER A 94 -13.55 -7.29 4.58
N ILE A 95 -14.46 -6.63 5.31
CA ILE A 95 -14.92 -5.27 4.98
C ILE A 95 -13.77 -4.27 5.14
N LEU A 96 -13.07 -4.28 6.27
CA LEU A 96 -11.94 -3.39 6.52
C LEU A 96 -10.84 -3.54 5.47
N PHE A 97 -10.49 -4.78 5.12
CA PHE A 97 -9.50 -5.05 4.07
C PHE A 97 -9.99 -4.57 2.69
N SER A 98 -11.27 -4.75 2.38
CA SER A 98 -11.83 -4.24 1.11
C SER A 98 -11.78 -2.71 1.04
N LEU A 99 -12.07 -2.03 2.15
CA LEU A 99 -11.99 -0.57 2.24
C LEU A 99 -10.54 -0.07 2.14
N GLU A 100 -9.57 -0.77 2.75
CA GLU A 100 -8.13 -0.48 2.60
C GLU A 100 -7.70 -0.58 1.13
N LEU A 101 -8.11 -1.64 0.43
CA LEU A 101 -7.81 -1.82 -0.98
C LEU A 101 -8.48 -0.75 -1.88
N ILE A 102 -9.70 -0.31 -1.54
CA ILE A 102 -10.37 0.81 -2.23
C ILE A 102 -9.57 2.10 -2.01
N ALA A 103 -9.19 2.42 -0.77
CA ALA A 103 -8.40 3.62 -0.46
C ALA A 103 -7.04 3.60 -1.19
N SER A 104 -6.36 2.44 -1.20
CA SER A 104 -5.13 2.28 -1.96
C SER A 104 -5.35 2.45 -3.47
N ALA A 105 -6.44 1.91 -4.03
CA ALA A 105 -6.77 2.06 -5.44
C ALA A 105 -7.13 3.51 -5.81
N THR A 106 -7.80 4.23 -4.90
CA THR A 106 -8.08 5.67 -5.06
C THR A 106 -6.78 6.47 -5.13
N ALA A 107 -5.83 6.20 -4.24
CA ALA A 107 -4.53 6.86 -4.28
C ALA A 107 -3.73 6.54 -5.56
N LEU A 108 -3.85 5.32 -6.12
CA LEU A 108 -3.28 4.98 -7.43
C LEU A 108 -3.89 5.83 -8.57
N VAL A 109 -5.21 6.09 -8.53
CA VAL A 109 -5.89 6.93 -9.54
C VAL A 109 -5.47 8.40 -9.43
N ILE A 110 -5.38 8.93 -8.20
CA ILE A 110 -4.90 10.30 -7.96
C ILE A 110 -3.50 10.44 -8.54
N LEU A 111 -2.59 9.54 -8.17
CA LEU A 111 -1.20 9.57 -8.60
C LEU A 111 -1.04 9.54 -10.13
N VAL A 112 -1.81 8.71 -10.85
CA VAL A 112 -1.79 8.70 -12.33
C VAL A 112 -2.36 9.99 -12.90
N GLY A 113 -3.50 10.45 -12.38
CA GLY A 113 -4.13 11.68 -12.85
C GLY A 113 -3.18 12.87 -12.75
N ASP A 114 -2.51 13.00 -11.62
CA ASP A 114 -1.62 14.12 -11.32
C ASP A 114 -0.30 14.00 -12.11
N SER A 115 0.19 12.78 -12.32
CA SER A 115 1.35 12.52 -13.18
C SER A 115 1.05 12.85 -14.65
N LEU A 116 -0.14 12.48 -15.14
CA LEU A 116 -0.57 12.83 -16.48
C LEU A 116 -0.79 14.33 -16.62
N HIS A 117 -1.30 15.01 -15.58
CA HIS A 117 -1.52 16.46 -15.62
C HIS A 117 -0.19 17.23 -15.66
N THR A 118 0.85 16.68 -15.02
CA THR A 118 2.23 17.18 -15.16
C THR A 118 2.73 17.13 -16.60
N LEU A 119 2.42 16.05 -17.33
CA LEU A 119 2.82 15.85 -18.73
C LEU A 119 1.95 16.63 -19.72
N PHE A 120 0.67 16.78 -19.40
CA PHE A 120 -0.36 17.38 -20.26
C PHE A 120 -1.11 18.48 -19.50
N SER A 121 -0.38 19.56 -19.14
CA SER A 121 -0.90 20.67 -18.33
C SER A 121 -2.13 21.36 -18.91
N ASP A 122 -2.26 21.38 -20.24
CA ASP A 122 -3.37 22.02 -20.94
C ASP A 122 -4.66 21.18 -20.90
N THR A 123 -4.60 19.95 -20.40
CA THR A 123 -5.75 19.04 -20.33
C THR A 123 -6.35 19.02 -18.93
N SER A 124 -7.67 19.06 -18.83
CA SER A 124 -8.40 18.96 -17.56
C SER A 124 -8.00 17.71 -16.77
N ILE A 125 -7.63 17.89 -15.50
CA ILE A 125 -7.28 16.81 -14.57
C ILE A 125 -8.40 15.75 -14.44
N ILE A 126 -9.67 16.18 -14.51
CA ILE A 126 -10.81 15.26 -14.49
C ILE A 126 -10.82 14.38 -15.74
N LEU A 127 -10.58 14.97 -16.91
CA LEU A 127 -10.49 14.23 -18.16
C LEU A 127 -9.33 13.22 -18.13
N LEU A 128 -8.17 13.60 -17.59
CA LEU A 128 -7.02 12.70 -17.44
C LEU A 128 -7.31 11.54 -16.50
N LYS A 129 -8.01 11.76 -15.37
CA LYS A 129 -8.46 10.70 -14.46
C LYS A 129 -9.48 9.76 -15.15
N VAL A 130 -10.36 10.28 -16.01
CA VAL A 130 -11.28 9.48 -16.81
C VAL A 130 -10.55 8.66 -17.88
N ILE A 131 -9.53 9.22 -18.54
CA ILE A 131 -8.67 8.48 -19.48
C ILE A 131 -7.93 7.35 -18.74
N ALA A 132 -7.36 7.64 -17.58
CA ALA A 132 -6.71 6.64 -16.73
C ALA A 132 -7.69 5.51 -16.37
N TRP A 133 -8.93 5.83 -16.01
CA TRP A 133 -9.98 4.84 -15.77
C TRP A 133 -10.28 3.97 -16.99
N MET A 134 -10.38 4.56 -18.18
CA MET A 134 -10.63 3.82 -19.44
C MET A 134 -9.49 2.84 -19.76
N VAL A 135 -8.25 3.18 -19.38
CA VAL A 135 -7.09 2.30 -19.56
C VAL A 135 -7.03 1.23 -18.46
N MET A 136 -7.15 1.61 -17.19
CA MET A 136 -6.94 0.70 -16.05
C MET A 136 -8.09 -0.27 -15.81
N THR A 137 -9.35 0.11 -16.10
CA THR A 137 -10.52 -0.75 -15.83
C THR A 137 -10.51 -2.04 -16.65
N PRO A 138 -10.23 -2.03 -17.97
CA PRO A 138 -10.07 -3.26 -18.75
C PRO A 138 -8.97 -4.18 -18.24
N LEU A 139 -7.88 -3.65 -17.68
CA LEU A 139 -6.82 -4.47 -17.09
C LEU A 139 -7.32 -5.32 -15.93
N THR A 140 -8.36 -4.88 -15.22
CA THR A 140 -9.00 -5.69 -14.18
C THR A 140 -9.63 -6.96 -14.76
N LEU A 141 -9.95 -7.03 -16.06
CA LEU A 141 -10.54 -8.23 -16.68
C LEU A 141 -9.50 -9.27 -17.08
N ILE A 142 -8.22 -8.88 -17.13
CA ILE A 142 -7.11 -9.74 -17.54
C ILE A 142 -6.78 -10.74 -16.42
N ALA A 143 -6.40 -11.97 -16.80
CA ALA A 143 -5.99 -12.99 -15.84
C ALA A 143 -4.72 -12.56 -15.07
N ILE A 144 -4.70 -12.82 -13.75
CA ILE A 144 -3.62 -12.44 -12.82
C ILE A 144 -2.24 -12.94 -13.29
N ARG A 145 -2.19 -14.09 -13.97
CA ARG A 145 -0.94 -14.64 -14.54
C ARG A 145 -0.22 -13.68 -15.49
N TYR A 146 -0.96 -12.82 -16.18
CA TYR A 146 -0.38 -11.81 -17.07
C TYR A 146 -0.03 -10.55 -16.29
N LEU A 147 -0.78 -10.24 -15.23
CA LEU A 147 -0.49 -9.15 -14.30
C LEU A 147 0.81 -9.38 -13.50
N SER A 148 1.27 -10.63 -13.33
CA SER A 148 2.54 -10.91 -12.65
C SER A 148 3.76 -10.33 -13.41
N TYR A 149 3.72 -10.31 -14.76
CA TYR A 149 4.75 -9.62 -15.57
C TYR A 149 4.73 -8.10 -15.35
N PHE A 150 3.55 -7.51 -15.17
CA PHE A 150 3.40 -6.10 -14.81
C PHE A 150 3.88 -5.81 -13.37
N SER A 151 3.83 -6.79 -12.47
CA SER A 151 4.35 -6.67 -11.11
C SER A 151 5.88 -6.46 -11.08
N LEU A 152 6.63 -7.10 -12.00
CA LEU A 152 8.07 -6.87 -12.18
C LEU A 152 8.34 -5.42 -12.63
N LEU A 153 7.53 -4.90 -13.56
CA LEU A 153 7.62 -3.51 -14.00
C LEU A 153 7.36 -2.52 -12.84
N GLY A 154 6.46 -2.85 -11.91
CA GLY A 154 6.17 -2.03 -10.73
C GLY A 154 7.37 -1.84 -9.80
N ILE A 155 8.13 -2.90 -9.52
CA ILE A 155 9.36 -2.80 -8.71
C ILE A 155 10.45 -2.05 -9.47
N LEU A 156 10.66 -2.39 -10.75
CA LEU A 156 11.66 -1.69 -11.56
C LEU A 156 11.36 -0.20 -11.66
N SER A 157 10.09 0.19 -11.81
CA SER A 157 9.66 1.58 -11.78
C SER A 157 9.94 2.24 -10.43
N ALA A 158 9.62 1.58 -9.31
CA ALA A 158 9.88 2.14 -7.97
C ALA A 158 11.39 2.33 -7.69
N ILE A 159 12.22 1.36 -8.06
CA ILE A 159 13.68 1.47 -7.94
C ILE A 159 14.22 2.56 -8.85
N SER A 160 13.73 2.62 -10.10
CA SER A 160 14.16 3.64 -11.06
C SER A 160 13.77 5.04 -10.58
N LEU A 161 12.58 5.22 -10.00
CA LEU A 161 12.14 6.47 -9.41
C LEU A 161 13.12 6.95 -8.32
N VAL A 162 13.46 6.08 -7.37
CA VAL A 162 14.41 6.42 -6.31
C VAL A 162 15.79 6.75 -6.88
N ALA A 163 16.26 5.96 -7.86
CA ALA A 163 17.54 6.19 -8.50
C ALA A 163 17.58 7.56 -9.20
N VAL A 164 16.53 7.92 -9.95
CA VAL A 164 16.51 9.20 -10.65
C VAL A 164 16.42 10.36 -9.68
N ILE A 165 15.59 10.30 -8.64
CA ILE A 165 15.52 11.38 -7.63
C ILE A 165 16.89 11.65 -7.01
N ILE A 166 17.65 10.59 -6.70
CA ILE A 166 19.01 10.72 -6.17
C ILE A 166 19.94 11.35 -7.21
N ILE A 167 19.88 10.90 -8.47
CA ILE A 167 20.70 11.43 -9.56
C ILE A 167 20.40 12.92 -9.78
N ASP A 168 19.13 13.30 -9.90
CA ASP A 168 18.69 14.69 -10.06
C ASP A 168 19.16 15.56 -8.89
N GLY A 169 19.04 15.05 -7.67
CA GLY A 169 19.51 15.71 -6.46
C GLY A 169 21.01 16.01 -6.47
N PHE A 170 21.85 15.13 -7.04
CA PHE A 170 23.29 15.37 -7.16
C PHE A 170 23.69 16.16 -8.42
N ILE A 171 22.89 16.12 -9.48
CA ILE A 171 23.12 16.91 -10.70
C ILE A 171 22.89 18.40 -10.42
N LYS A 172 21.84 18.72 -9.67
CA LYS A 172 21.54 20.11 -9.31
C LYS A 172 22.44 20.55 -8.15
N HIS A 173 23.14 21.67 -8.33
CA HIS A 173 24.06 22.18 -7.31
C HIS A 173 23.42 23.16 -6.33
N ASP A 174 22.43 23.95 -6.78
CA ASP A 174 21.80 25.00 -5.98
C ASP A 174 20.38 24.63 -5.54
N LYS A 175 19.93 25.13 -4.40
CA LYS A 175 18.54 25.00 -3.94
C LYS A 175 17.51 25.73 -4.85
N PRO A 176 16.23 25.31 -4.89
CA PRO A 176 15.65 24.12 -4.25
C PRO A 176 15.89 22.84 -5.07
N GLY A 177 15.98 21.70 -4.38
CA GLY A 177 16.04 20.37 -4.98
C GLY A 177 17.44 19.82 -5.25
N SER A 178 18.47 20.46 -4.69
CA SER A 178 19.82 19.89 -4.62
C SER A 178 19.97 19.03 -3.36
N LEU A 179 20.78 17.96 -3.45
CA LEU A 179 21.32 17.21 -2.32
C LEU A 179 22.69 17.74 -1.87
N ILE A 180 23.27 18.68 -2.61
CA ILE A 180 24.55 19.33 -2.30
C ILE A 180 24.28 20.60 -1.48
N ASP A 181 23.58 21.56 -2.07
CA ASP A 181 23.01 22.72 -1.35
C ASP A 181 21.55 22.42 -0.98
N HIS A 182 21.37 21.65 0.08
CA HIS A 182 20.06 21.18 0.53
C HIS A 182 19.19 22.31 1.09
N MET A 183 17.88 22.11 1.03
CA MET A 183 16.92 23.01 1.65
C MET A 183 16.99 22.92 3.18
N GLU A 184 16.58 24.00 3.86
CA GLU A 184 16.41 23.98 5.31
C GLU A 184 15.36 22.93 5.71
N THR A 185 15.69 22.14 6.73
CA THR A 185 14.86 21.07 7.29
C THR A 185 14.76 21.23 8.79
N GLU A 186 13.67 20.73 9.36
CA GLU A 186 13.35 20.88 10.77
C GLU A 186 13.81 19.65 11.56
N ILE A 187 14.51 19.89 12.68
CA ILE A 187 14.91 18.82 13.61
C ILE A 187 13.69 18.31 14.38
N TRP A 188 12.80 19.23 14.75
CA TRP A 188 11.61 18.99 15.57
C TRP A 188 10.34 19.10 14.72
N PRO A 189 9.24 18.44 15.12
CA PRO A 189 8.00 18.46 14.36
C PRO A 189 7.33 19.83 14.37
N SER A 190 6.57 20.11 13.32
CA SER A 190 5.46 21.05 13.44
C SER A 190 4.34 20.37 14.21
N TRP A 191 4.09 20.82 15.44
CA TRP A 191 3.12 20.20 16.35
C TRP A 191 1.69 20.18 15.78
N ALA A 192 1.36 21.14 14.89
CA ALA A 192 0.07 21.22 14.23
C ALA A 192 -0.10 20.14 13.15
N SER A 193 0.96 19.76 12.44
CA SER A 193 0.92 18.76 11.36
C SER A 193 1.40 17.37 11.78
N LEU A 194 2.03 17.25 12.95
CA LEU A 194 2.58 16.00 13.45
C LEU A 194 1.59 14.83 13.41
N PRO A 195 0.32 14.95 13.85
CA PRO A 195 -0.60 13.82 13.80
C PRO A 195 -0.83 13.28 12.38
N MET A 196 -0.82 14.15 11.37
CA MET A 196 -0.94 13.75 9.96
C MET A 196 0.22 12.83 9.53
N SER A 197 1.43 13.09 10.05
CA SER A 197 2.61 12.25 9.77
C SER A 197 2.45 10.79 10.20
N PHE A 198 1.62 10.51 11.22
CA PHE A 198 1.37 9.16 11.71
C PHE A 198 0.77 8.29 10.62
N GLY A 199 -0.22 8.83 9.90
CA GLY A 199 -0.82 8.17 8.76
C GLY A 199 0.14 8.10 7.57
N LEU A 200 0.77 9.21 7.21
CA LEU A 200 1.66 9.26 6.04
C LEU A 200 2.81 8.25 6.12
N ILE A 201 3.45 8.13 7.29
CA ILE A 201 4.55 7.18 7.50
C ILE A 201 4.02 5.74 7.57
N MET A 202 2.92 5.49 8.30
CA MET A 202 2.36 4.14 8.42
C MET A 202 1.81 3.62 7.08
N ALA A 203 1.33 4.50 6.20
CA ALA A 203 0.85 4.14 4.87
C ALA A 203 1.94 3.50 3.99
N GLY A 204 3.21 3.82 4.25
CA GLY A 204 4.36 3.12 3.69
C GLY A 204 4.28 1.62 3.93
N PHE A 205 3.87 1.18 5.12
CA PHE A 205 3.85 -0.22 5.54
C PHE A 205 2.52 -0.94 5.28
N THR A 206 1.72 -0.43 4.32
CA THR A 206 0.48 -1.07 3.84
C THR A 206 0.77 -2.41 3.15
N GLY A 207 -0.22 -3.31 3.11
CA GLY A 207 -0.12 -4.62 2.43
C GLY A 207 0.01 -5.81 3.38
N HIS A 208 -0.11 -5.56 4.68
CA HIS A 208 0.07 -6.56 5.73
C HIS A 208 -0.90 -7.74 5.65
N ALA A 209 -2.13 -7.48 5.19
CA ALA A 209 -3.16 -8.50 5.01
C ALA A 209 -2.85 -9.54 3.92
N VAL A 210 -1.81 -9.34 3.10
CA VAL A 210 -1.35 -10.28 2.07
C VAL A 210 -0.30 -11.26 2.63
N PHE A 211 0.32 -10.98 3.77
CA PHE A 211 1.32 -11.88 4.35
C PHE A 211 0.83 -13.30 4.70
N PRO A 212 -0.45 -13.57 5.04
CA PRO A 212 -0.94 -14.94 5.24
C PRO A 212 -0.81 -15.79 3.98
N THR A 213 -1.18 -15.23 2.83
CA THR A 213 -1.11 -15.97 1.56
C THR A 213 0.33 -16.18 1.15
N VAL A 214 1.22 -15.19 1.36
CA VAL A 214 2.66 -15.35 1.16
C VAL A 214 3.21 -16.46 2.06
N TYR A 215 2.82 -16.52 3.33
CA TYR A 215 3.27 -17.55 4.26
C TYR A 215 2.85 -18.94 3.80
N ARG A 216 1.58 -19.12 3.43
CA ARG A 216 1.04 -20.41 2.98
C ARG A 216 1.54 -20.82 1.59
N ASP A 217 1.99 -19.86 0.78
CA ASP A 217 2.58 -20.12 -0.53
C ASP A 217 4.07 -20.50 -0.47
N MET A 218 4.76 -20.32 0.66
CA MET A 218 6.18 -20.65 0.76
C MET A 218 6.43 -22.16 0.74
N GLN A 219 7.39 -22.60 -0.09
CA GLN A 219 7.85 -24.00 -0.10
C GLN A 219 8.38 -24.48 1.26
N ASP A 220 9.08 -23.59 1.99
CA ASP A 220 9.57 -23.85 3.33
C ASP A 220 9.12 -22.74 4.29
N PRO A 221 7.95 -22.90 4.94
CA PRO A 221 7.40 -21.94 5.90
C PRO A 221 8.34 -21.63 7.07
N ARG A 222 9.29 -22.52 7.41
CA ARG A 222 10.26 -22.29 8.50
C ARG A 222 11.18 -21.10 8.22
N GLN A 223 11.39 -20.76 6.94
CA GLN A 223 12.19 -19.62 6.53
C GLN A 223 11.42 -18.29 6.56
N TYR A 224 10.11 -18.31 6.83
CA TYR A 224 9.27 -17.12 6.79
C TYR A 224 9.78 -15.97 7.69
N PRO A 225 10.20 -16.19 8.96
CA PRO A 225 10.73 -15.09 9.77
C PRO A 225 11.98 -14.43 9.18
N LYS A 226 12.85 -15.24 8.54
CA LYS A 226 14.04 -14.75 7.85
C LYS A 226 13.67 -13.99 6.57
N MET A 227 12.70 -14.51 5.81
CA MET A 227 12.14 -13.85 4.63
C MET A 227 11.60 -12.47 4.99
N VAL A 228 10.74 -12.36 6.01
CA VAL A 228 10.19 -11.09 6.51
C VAL A 228 11.30 -10.12 6.88
N ASN A 229 12.31 -10.55 7.65
CA ASN A 229 13.43 -9.69 8.02
C ASN A 229 14.17 -9.11 6.82
N ILE A 230 14.44 -9.93 5.79
CA ILE A 230 15.14 -9.46 4.58
C ILE A 230 14.25 -8.49 3.80
N THR A 231 12.97 -8.81 3.63
CA THR A 231 12.00 -7.92 2.95
C THR A 231 11.97 -6.55 3.64
N TYR A 232 11.82 -6.52 4.96
CA TYR A 232 11.78 -5.27 5.73
C TYR A 232 13.11 -4.50 5.68
N ALA A 233 14.25 -5.18 5.66
CA ALA A 233 15.56 -4.54 5.49
C ALA A 233 15.69 -3.87 4.12
N VAL A 234 15.29 -4.56 3.04
CA VAL A 234 15.29 -4.00 1.68
C VAL A 234 14.34 -2.80 1.60
N THR A 235 13.11 -2.95 2.09
CA THR A 235 12.11 -1.87 2.12
C THR A 235 12.63 -0.64 2.88
N THR A 236 13.30 -0.84 4.02
CA THR A 236 13.90 0.24 4.83
C THR A 236 14.88 1.08 4.02
N VAL A 237 15.78 0.44 3.27
CA VAL A 237 16.76 1.15 2.45
C VAL A 237 16.07 2.01 1.41
N VAL A 238 15.12 1.44 0.66
CA VAL A 238 14.40 2.17 -0.40
C VAL A 238 13.59 3.33 0.19
N TYR A 239 12.91 3.11 1.32
CA TYR A 239 12.08 4.11 1.99
C TYR A 239 12.90 5.27 2.54
N LEU A 240 14.00 5.00 3.25
CA LEU A 240 14.85 6.05 3.79
C LEU A 240 15.55 6.83 2.68
N LEU A 241 15.99 6.16 1.60
CA LEU A 241 16.56 6.86 0.46
C LEU A 241 15.57 7.87 -0.11
N LEU A 242 14.31 7.48 -0.34
CA LEU A 242 13.31 8.40 -0.86
C LEU A 242 12.93 9.49 0.15
N ALA A 243 12.68 9.12 1.41
CA ALA A 243 12.24 10.05 2.45
C ALA A 243 13.30 11.12 2.73
N VAL A 244 14.56 10.70 2.92
CA VAL A 244 15.68 11.60 3.21
C VAL A 244 16.00 12.47 2.01
N SER A 245 16.12 11.90 0.81
CA SER A 245 16.43 12.68 -0.38
C SER A 245 15.33 13.69 -0.70
N GLY A 246 14.07 13.26 -0.71
CA GLY A 246 12.94 14.15 -0.96
C GLY A 246 12.84 15.29 0.06
N TYR A 247 13.05 15.00 1.35
CA TYR A 247 12.99 16.02 2.39
C TYR A 247 14.17 16.99 2.34
N LEU A 248 15.40 16.53 2.07
CA LEU A 248 16.56 17.41 1.90
C LEU A 248 16.45 18.28 0.64
N MET A 249 15.91 17.72 -0.45
CA MET A 249 15.74 18.43 -1.71
C MET A 249 14.72 19.57 -1.58
N PHE A 250 13.59 19.36 -0.91
CA PHE A 250 12.49 20.36 -0.92
C PHE A 250 12.21 21.00 0.43
N GLY A 251 12.71 20.47 1.55
CA GLY A 251 12.60 21.08 2.88
C GLY A 251 11.18 21.47 3.26
N ASN A 252 10.97 22.73 3.66
CA ASN A 252 9.64 23.26 3.98
C ASN A 252 8.74 23.51 2.75
N THR A 253 9.28 23.35 1.54
CA THR A 253 8.48 23.30 0.29
C THR A 253 8.15 21.87 -0.14
N THR A 254 8.43 20.86 0.70
CA THR A 254 8.05 19.47 0.42
C THR A 254 6.53 19.39 0.27
N MET A 255 6.10 19.30 -0.99
CA MET A 255 4.69 19.24 -1.35
C MET A 255 4.13 17.83 -1.12
N GLN A 256 2.80 17.74 -1.24
CA GLN A 256 2.00 16.59 -0.82
C GLN A 256 2.30 15.27 -1.58
N GLU A 257 3.07 15.31 -2.68
CA GLU A 257 3.39 14.15 -3.53
C GLU A 257 4.78 14.21 -4.22
N VAL A 258 5.33 13.04 -4.58
CA VAL A 258 6.54 12.92 -5.42
C VAL A 258 6.29 13.40 -6.86
N THR A 259 5.06 13.33 -7.37
CA THR A 259 4.71 13.94 -8.65
C THR A 259 4.83 15.46 -8.60
N LEU A 260 4.51 16.08 -7.46
CA LEU A 260 4.77 17.50 -7.22
C LEU A 260 6.25 17.79 -7.00
N ILE A 261 7.02 16.88 -6.38
CA ILE A 261 8.49 16.91 -6.45
C ILE A 261 8.94 16.90 -7.91
N THR A 262 8.38 16.03 -8.74
CA THR A 262 8.79 15.90 -10.15
C THR A 262 8.29 17.08 -11.00
N GLN A 263 7.14 17.68 -10.70
CA GLN A 263 6.70 18.97 -11.25
C GLN A 263 7.65 20.09 -10.82
N ASN A 264 8.02 20.15 -9.55
CA ASN A 264 9.01 21.11 -9.06
C ASN A 264 10.35 20.88 -9.80
N ILE A 265 10.79 19.64 -9.99
CA ILE A 265 12.00 19.31 -10.78
C ILE A 265 11.81 19.70 -12.27
N MET A 266 10.62 19.53 -12.85
CA MET A 266 10.34 19.91 -14.25
C MET A 266 10.25 21.43 -14.47
N LEU A 267 9.76 22.17 -13.47
CA LEU A 267 9.57 23.62 -13.52
C LEU A 267 10.79 24.39 -13.02
N THR A 268 11.66 23.76 -12.21
CA THR A 268 12.87 24.39 -11.70
C THR A 268 13.99 24.28 -12.73
N ASP A 269 14.67 25.39 -13.00
CA ASP A 269 15.83 25.41 -13.89
C ASP A 269 17.01 24.61 -13.32
N GLY A 270 17.81 24.01 -14.20
CA GLY A 270 19.04 23.26 -13.85
C GLY A 270 18.91 21.74 -13.88
N TYR A 271 17.71 21.19 -14.07
CA TYR A 271 17.51 19.75 -14.19
C TYR A 271 17.55 19.24 -15.64
N TRP A 272 17.86 17.95 -15.78
CA TRP A 272 17.91 17.26 -17.07
C TRP A 272 16.49 16.89 -17.52
N ARG A 273 15.84 17.76 -18.29
CA ARG A 273 14.44 17.60 -18.74
C ARG A 273 14.07 16.22 -19.30
N PRO A 274 14.91 15.53 -20.12
CA PRO A 274 14.57 14.19 -20.59
C PRO A 274 14.46 13.14 -19.47
N LEU A 275 15.32 13.27 -18.45
CA LEU A 275 15.36 12.40 -17.28
C LEU A 275 14.10 12.61 -16.41
N ASN A 276 13.72 13.86 -16.19
CA ASN A 276 12.50 14.21 -15.44
C ASN A 276 11.24 13.69 -16.15
N ASN A 277 11.14 13.91 -17.47
CA ASN A 277 10.02 13.39 -18.27
C ASN A 277 9.93 11.87 -18.18
N PHE A 278 11.07 11.18 -18.23
CA PHE A 278 11.12 9.72 -18.08
C PHE A 278 10.60 9.27 -16.70
N VAL A 279 10.93 9.99 -15.63
CA VAL A 279 10.41 9.70 -14.28
C VAL A 279 8.92 9.90 -14.18
N VAL A 280 8.38 11.04 -14.66
CA VAL A 280 6.94 11.26 -14.59
C VAL A 280 6.18 10.17 -15.34
N TRP A 281 6.71 9.69 -16.47
CA TRP A 281 6.16 8.53 -17.16
C TRP A 281 6.25 7.24 -16.32
N LEU A 282 7.37 6.98 -15.64
CA LEU A 282 7.50 5.83 -14.74
C LEU A 282 6.49 5.88 -13.58
N VAL A 283 6.27 7.06 -13.00
CA VAL A 283 5.28 7.30 -11.93
C VAL A 283 3.86 7.19 -12.46
N ALA A 284 3.58 7.59 -13.70
CA ALA A 284 2.27 7.41 -14.34
C ALA A 284 1.99 5.94 -14.71
N ILE A 285 3.02 5.17 -15.07
CA ILE A 285 2.86 3.76 -15.51
C ILE A 285 2.74 2.81 -14.31
N ASN A 286 3.46 3.06 -13.21
CA ASN A 286 3.48 2.15 -12.04
C ASN A 286 2.07 1.83 -11.50
N PRO A 287 1.18 2.82 -11.30
CA PRO A 287 -0.14 2.55 -10.76
C PRO A 287 -1.03 1.79 -11.72
N ILE A 288 -0.86 1.96 -13.03
CA ILE A 288 -1.61 1.20 -14.05
C ILE A 288 -1.36 -0.30 -13.86
N ALA A 289 -0.10 -0.69 -13.61
CA ALA A 289 0.27 -2.08 -13.32
C ALA A 289 -0.31 -2.58 -11.98
N LYS A 290 -0.31 -1.74 -10.94
CA LYS A 290 -0.76 -2.13 -9.60
C LYS A 290 -2.27 -2.06 -9.40
N TYR A 291 -3.00 -1.28 -10.19
CA TYR A 291 -4.44 -1.03 -10.02
C TYR A 291 -5.26 -2.32 -10.11
N ALA A 292 -5.03 -3.11 -11.17
CA ALA A 292 -5.73 -4.37 -11.36
C ALA A 292 -5.41 -5.40 -10.26
N LEU A 293 -4.15 -5.46 -9.81
CA LEU A 293 -3.73 -6.34 -8.71
C LEU A 293 -4.39 -5.93 -7.38
N THR A 294 -4.49 -4.63 -7.13
CA THR A 294 -5.08 -4.07 -5.90
C THR A 294 -6.58 -4.35 -5.83
N LEU A 295 -7.32 -4.20 -6.94
CA LEU A 295 -8.76 -4.46 -6.97
C LEU A 295 -9.13 -5.94 -7.11
N ASN A 296 -8.21 -6.80 -7.50
CA ASN A 296 -8.52 -8.21 -7.75
C ASN A 296 -9.12 -8.94 -6.53
N PRO A 297 -8.59 -8.81 -5.28
CA PRO A 297 -9.20 -9.44 -4.11
C PRO A 297 -10.64 -8.99 -3.85
N ILE A 298 -10.96 -7.71 -4.07
CA ILE A 298 -12.33 -7.17 -3.94
C ILE A 298 -13.22 -7.82 -4.99
N ASN A 299 -12.79 -7.80 -6.25
CA ASN A 299 -13.56 -8.35 -7.36
C ASN A 299 -13.85 -9.84 -7.18
N LEU A 300 -12.86 -10.62 -6.73
CA LEU A 300 -13.05 -12.05 -6.42
C LEU A 300 -14.01 -12.27 -5.25
N THR A 301 -13.91 -11.45 -4.20
CA THR A 301 -14.81 -11.54 -3.04
C THR A 301 -16.26 -11.28 -3.45
N LEU A 302 -16.50 -10.27 -4.27
CA LEU A 302 -17.83 -9.96 -4.82
C LEU A 302 -18.33 -11.08 -5.74
N GLU A 303 -17.49 -11.57 -6.66
CA GLU A 303 -17.84 -12.68 -7.55
C GLU A 303 -18.25 -13.94 -6.78
N LEU A 304 -17.46 -14.33 -5.77
CA LEU A 304 -17.79 -15.47 -4.90
C LEU A 304 -19.08 -15.23 -4.12
N SER A 305 -19.31 -14.02 -3.63
CA SER A 305 -20.56 -13.66 -2.93
C SER A 305 -21.77 -13.77 -3.86
N TYR A 306 -21.65 -13.37 -5.12
CA TYR A 306 -22.73 -13.51 -6.10
C TYR A 306 -23.00 -14.98 -6.41
N TYR A 307 -21.96 -15.79 -6.63
CA TYR A 307 -22.12 -17.21 -6.97
C TYR A 307 -22.60 -18.06 -5.80
N SER A 308 -22.37 -17.63 -4.56
CA SER A 308 -22.85 -18.33 -3.36
C SER A 308 -24.33 -18.06 -3.05
N SER A 309 -24.98 -17.12 -3.76
CA SER A 309 -26.40 -16.80 -3.57
C SER A 309 -27.27 -17.70 -4.46
N PRO A 310 -28.18 -18.53 -3.88
CA PRO A 310 -28.99 -19.48 -4.64
C PRO A 310 -29.86 -18.80 -5.72
N PHE A 311 -30.42 -17.63 -5.39
CA PHE A 311 -31.22 -16.82 -6.32
C PHE A 311 -30.40 -16.34 -7.53
N MET A 312 -29.17 -15.92 -7.27
CA MET A 312 -28.27 -15.41 -8.30
C MET A 312 -27.81 -16.55 -9.21
N GLU A 313 -27.51 -17.71 -8.63
CA GLU A 313 -27.07 -18.90 -9.36
C GLU A 313 -28.12 -19.35 -10.40
N GLU A 314 -29.40 -19.37 -10.01
CA GLU A 314 -30.52 -19.68 -10.91
C GLU A 314 -30.63 -18.68 -12.07
N CYS A 315 -30.57 -17.38 -11.77
CA CYS A 315 -30.64 -16.30 -12.77
C CYS A 315 -29.43 -16.31 -13.73
N LEU A 316 -28.25 -16.68 -13.23
CA LEU A 316 -27.00 -16.77 -13.98
C LEU A 316 -26.94 -17.99 -14.90
N ASN A 317 -27.60 -19.09 -14.52
CA ASN A 317 -27.67 -20.32 -15.32
C ASN A 317 -28.70 -20.24 -16.45
N SER A 318 -29.65 -19.30 -16.39
CA SER A 318 -30.74 -19.19 -17.37
C SER A 318 -30.37 -18.52 -18.69
N GLY A 319 -29.10 -18.16 -18.94
CA GLY A 319 -28.68 -17.52 -20.19
C GLY A 319 -27.17 -17.55 -20.45
N ARG A 320 -26.78 -17.82 -21.70
CA ARG A 320 -25.36 -17.79 -22.13
C ARG A 320 -24.78 -16.40 -21.91
N GLY A 321 -23.64 -16.33 -21.21
CA GLY A 321 -22.87 -15.09 -21.03
C GLY A 321 -23.29 -14.20 -19.85
N ARG A 322 -24.37 -14.51 -19.11
CA ARG A 322 -24.80 -13.71 -17.94
C ARG A 322 -23.76 -13.65 -16.83
N ARG A 323 -23.06 -14.76 -16.56
CA ARG A 323 -21.93 -14.81 -15.60
C ARG A 323 -20.81 -13.86 -16.00
N THR A 324 -20.43 -13.87 -17.28
CA THR A 324 -19.41 -12.96 -17.82
C THR A 324 -19.88 -11.50 -17.76
N ALA A 325 -21.13 -11.22 -18.10
CA ALA A 325 -21.70 -9.88 -18.04
C ALA A 325 -21.73 -9.33 -16.60
N LEU A 326 -22.19 -10.12 -15.63
CA LEU A 326 -22.18 -9.73 -14.21
C LEU A 326 -20.77 -9.46 -13.71
N LYS A 327 -19.81 -10.33 -14.06
CA LYS A 327 -18.39 -10.16 -13.74
C LYS A 327 -17.80 -8.87 -14.32
N VAL A 328 -18.09 -8.57 -15.58
CA VAL A 328 -17.62 -7.34 -16.23
C VAL A 328 -18.26 -6.12 -15.59
N LEU A 329 -19.57 -6.15 -15.38
CA LEU A 329 -20.31 -5.03 -14.78
C LEU A 329 -19.88 -4.75 -13.34
N SER A 330 -19.65 -5.78 -12.52
CA SER A 330 -19.18 -5.61 -11.14
C SER A 330 -17.79 -4.98 -11.08
N ARG A 331 -16.85 -5.44 -11.93
CA ARG A 331 -15.49 -4.89 -12.02
C ARG A 331 -15.49 -3.43 -12.50
N ILE A 332 -16.34 -3.11 -13.48
CA ILE A 332 -16.55 -1.73 -13.93
C ILE A 332 -17.11 -0.88 -12.79
N LEU A 333 -18.15 -1.35 -12.08
CA LEU A 333 -18.78 -0.63 -10.99
C LEU A 333 -17.79 -0.31 -9.86
N VAL A 334 -17.00 -1.30 -9.41
CA VAL A 334 -15.96 -1.10 -8.40
C VAL A 334 -14.94 -0.06 -8.86
N SER A 335 -14.45 -0.17 -10.10
CA SER A 335 -13.50 0.79 -10.67
C SER A 335 -14.09 2.21 -10.75
N THR A 336 -15.36 2.34 -11.13
CA THR A 336 -16.06 3.63 -11.19
C THR A 336 -16.20 4.26 -9.81
N ILE A 337 -16.51 3.48 -8.77
CA ILE A 337 -16.58 3.97 -7.38
C ILE A 337 -15.22 4.54 -6.95
N VAL A 338 -14.14 3.81 -7.23
CA VAL A 338 -12.77 4.23 -6.87
C VAL A 338 -12.40 5.56 -7.53
N VAL A 339 -12.69 5.70 -8.83
CA VAL A 339 -12.40 6.93 -9.59
C VAL A 339 -13.30 8.08 -9.17
N PHE A 340 -14.56 7.81 -8.87
CA PHE A 340 -15.47 8.81 -8.31
C PHE A 340 -14.92 9.39 -7.00
N ILE A 341 -14.41 8.55 -6.10
CA ILE A 341 -13.76 9.02 -4.86
C ILE A 341 -12.51 9.87 -5.20
N ALA A 342 -11.66 9.42 -6.13
CA ALA A 342 -10.45 10.14 -6.54
C ALA A 342 -10.69 11.51 -7.21
N ILE A 343 -11.87 11.71 -7.79
CA ILE A 343 -12.30 12.99 -8.37
C ILE A 343 -12.80 13.94 -7.28
N ASN A 344 -13.59 13.44 -6.33
CA ASN A 344 -14.18 14.27 -5.26
C ASN A 344 -13.18 14.59 -4.14
N PHE A 345 -12.22 13.69 -3.88
CA PHE A 345 -11.19 13.84 -2.85
C PHE A 345 -9.80 13.68 -3.49
N PRO A 346 -9.33 14.69 -4.26
CA PRO A 346 -8.11 14.56 -5.06
C PRO A 346 -6.81 14.68 -4.25
N GLN A 347 -6.88 14.96 -2.94
CA GLN A 347 -5.73 15.18 -2.08
C GLN A 347 -5.06 13.85 -1.71
N PHE A 348 -3.93 13.53 -2.33
CA PHE A 348 -3.22 12.27 -2.07
C PHE A 348 -2.74 12.15 -0.62
N ASP A 349 -2.15 13.19 -0.05
CA ASP A 349 -1.69 13.20 1.33
C ASP A 349 -2.84 12.84 2.30
N ARG A 350 -4.04 13.37 2.06
CA ARG A 350 -5.25 13.07 2.85
C ARG A 350 -5.67 11.62 2.73
N ILE A 351 -5.75 11.09 1.51
CA ILE A 351 -6.07 9.67 1.27
C ILE A 351 -5.02 8.77 1.90
N MET A 352 -3.73 9.10 1.76
CA MET A 352 -2.63 8.33 2.36
C MET A 352 -2.61 8.45 3.88
N GLY A 353 -2.96 9.62 4.42
CA GLY A 353 -3.17 9.85 5.83
C GLY A 353 -4.23 8.90 6.39
N VAL A 354 -5.41 8.81 5.77
CA VAL A 354 -6.47 7.86 6.15
C VAL A 354 -6.01 6.41 5.95
N LEU A 355 -5.37 6.11 4.82
CA LEU A 355 -4.85 4.78 4.51
C LEU A 355 -3.96 4.26 5.64
N GLY A 356 -2.95 5.04 6.03
CA GLY A 356 -2.04 4.64 7.09
C GLY A 356 -2.65 4.71 8.49
N SER A 357 -3.30 5.83 8.82
CA SER A 357 -3.75 6.10 10.18
C SER A 357 -4.90 5.21 10.61
N PHE A 358 -5.89 4.99 9.75
CA PHE A 358 -7.04 4.14 10.06
C PHE A 358 -6.80 2.71 9.65
N PHE A 359 -6.55 2.46 8.36
CA PHE A 359 -6.50 1.09 7.84
C PHE A 359 -5.20 0.38 8.25
N SER A 360 -4.03 0.94 7.93
CA SER A 360 -2.76 0.25 8.15
C SER A 360 -2.44 0.05 9.63
N PHE A 361 -2.72 0.99 10.54
CA PHE A 361 -2.57 0.71 11.99
C PHE A 361 -3.53 -0.37 12.48
N THR A 362 -4.79 -0.32 12.07
CA THR A 362 -5.80 -1.31 12.50
C THR A 362 -5.42 -2.70 12.00
N ILE A 363 -5.18 -2.82 10.70
CA ILE A 363 -4.91 -4.09 10.03
C ILE A 363 -3.49 -4.56 10.37
N SER A 364 -2.47 -3.74 10.27
CA SER A 364 -1.08 -4.20 10.30
C SER A 364 -0.47 -4.27 11.71
N ALA A 365 -0.97 -3.48 12.66
CA ALA A 365 -0.40 -3.41 14.00
C ALA A 365 -1.36 -3.95 15.08
N ILE A 366 -2.55 -3.37 15.17
CA ILE A 366 -3.49 -3.62 16.28
C ILE A 366 -4.07 -5.03 16.17
N PHE A 367 -4.63 -5.41 15.03
CA PHE A 367 -5.36 -6.65 14.87
C PHE A 367 -4.50 -7.93 15.09
N PRO A 368 -3.27 -8.07 14.55
CA PRO A 368 -2.42 -9.22 14.83
C PRO A 368 -2.11 -9.37 16.31
N CYS A 369 -1.84 -8.27 17.02
CA CYS A 369 -1.57 -8.28 18.45
C CYS A 369 -2.80 -8.72 19.25
N ILE A 370 -3.98 -8.22 18.88
CA ILE A 370 -5.26 -8.62 19.50
C ILE A 370 -5.54 -10.11 19.27
N CYS A 371 -5.38 -10.61 18.04
CA CYS A 371 -5.52 -12.03 17.74
C CYS A 371 -4.53 -12.89 18.52
N HIS A 372 -3.27 -12.47 18.61
CA HIS A 372 -2.24 -13.21 19.32
C HIS A 372 -2.52 -13.30 20.83
N LEU A 373 -2.92 -12.20 21.46
CA LEU A 373 -3.36 -12.20 22.85
C LEU A 373 -4.61 -13.06 23.06
N LYS A 374 -5.53 -13.08 22.09
CA LYS A 374 -6.76 -13.87 22.21
C LYS A 374 -6.53 -15.37 22.04
N LEU A 375 -5.68 -15.76 21.10
CA LEU A 375 -5.41 -17.17 20.76
C LEU A 375 -4.39 -17.80 21.72
N TYR A 376 -3.35 -17.06 22.10
CA TYR A 376 -2.22 -17.58 22.89
C TYR A 376 -2.09 -16.94 24.29
N GLY A 377 -3.04 -16.11 24.72
CA GLY A 377 -2.93 -15.29 25.94
C GLY A 377 -2.46 -16.03 27.20
N GLU A 378 -2.89 -17.28 27.40
CA GLU A 378 -2.52 -18.10 28.55
C GLU A 378 -1.10 -18.69 28.48
N THR A 379 -0.54 -18.83 27.27
CA THR A 379 0.78 -19.43 27.04
C THR A 379 1.88 -18.39 26.83
N LEU A 380 1.52 -17.12 26.65
CA LEU A 380 2.46 -16.04 26.42
C LEU A 380 3.28 -15.70 27.68
N ASN A 381 4.57 -15.46 27.47
CA ASN A 381 5.43 -14.88 28.50
C ASN A 381 4.98 -13.44 28.81
N ARG A 382 5.10 -13.01 30.07
CA ARG A 382 4.73 -11.65 30.53
C ARG A 382 5.32 -10.54 29.66
N LYS A 383 6.57 -10.68 29.21
CA LYS A 383 7.21 -9.68 28.34
C LYS A 383 6.51 -9.56 26.97
N GLU A 384 6.16 -10.69 26.35
CA GLU A 384 5.48 -10.71 25.06
C GLU A 384 4.03 -10.23 25.19
N TYR A 385 3.35 -10.61 26.28
CA TYR A 385 2.02 -10.09 26.62
C TYR A 385 2.04 -8.56 26.75
N LEU A 386 2.94 -8.01 27.59
CA LEU A 386 3.07 -6.56 27.79
C LEU A 386 3.47 -5.83 26.51
N LEU A 387 4.32 -6.43 25.67
CA LEU A 387 4.67 -5.88 24.37
C LEU A 387 3.45 -5.74 23.46
N ASN A 388 2.63 -6.79 23.32
CA ASN A 388 1.42 -6.73 22.49
C ASN A 388 0.43 -5.69 23.00
N VAL A 389 0.20 -5.62 24.31
CA VAL A 389 -0.68 -4.61 24.93
C VAL A 389 -0.13 -3.20 24.71
N GLY A 390 1.18 -2.98 24.89
CA GLY A 390 1.83 -1.70 24.64
C GLY A 390 1.70 -1.25 23.19
N ILE A 391 1.92 -2.14 22.23
CA ILE A 391 1.74 -1.87 20.80
C ILE A 391 0.29 -1.46 20.52
N ILE A 392 -0.70 -2.19 21.04
CA ILE A 392 -2.12 -1.87 20.86
C ILE A 392 -2.43 -0.46 21.37
N ILE A 393 -2.00 -0.12 22.60
CA ILE A 393 -2.30 1.20 23.19
C ILE A 393 -1.67 2.32 22.35
N ILE A 394 -0.38 2.21 22.03
CA ILE A 394 0.33 3.24 21.27
C ILE A 394 -0.28 3.38 19.87
N CYS A 395 -0.50 2.27 19.16
CA CYS A 395 -1.09 2.31 17.83
C CYS A 395 -2.53 2.83 17.83
N CYS A 396 -3.35 2.55 18.85
CA CYS A 396 -4.68 3.16 18.98
C CYS A 396 -4.60 4.68 19.12
N ILE A 397 -3.65 5.19 19.91
CA ILE A 397 -3.42 6.64 20.06
C ILE A 397 -3.00 7.25 18.71
N LEU A 398 -1.94 6.72 18.08
CA LEU A 398 -1.45 7.21 16.80
C LEU A 398 -2.51 7.14 15.69
N SER A 399 -3.26 6.02 15.63
CA SER A 399 -4.35 5.81 14.69
C SER A 399 -5.48 6.83 14.87
N THR A 400 -5.90 7.07 16.12
CA THR A 400 -6.99 8.01 16.42
C THR A 400 -6.59 9.44 16.04
N PHE A 401 -5.43 9.90 16.50
CA PHE A 401 -4.95 11.25 16.21
C PHE A 401 -4.69 11.46 14.72
N GLY A 402 -4.04 10.50 14.05
CA GLY A 402 -3.78 10.58 12.61
C GLY A 402 -5.07 10.57 11.77
N THR A 403 -6.05 9.76 12.15
CA THR A 403 -7.34 9.71 11.43
C THR A 403 -8.09 11.02 11.57
N ILE A 404 -8.18 11.57 12.79
CA ILE A 404 -8.83 12.87 13.02
C ILE A 404 -8.18 13.94 12.15
N TRP A 405 -6.85 14.04 12.16
CA TRP A 405 -6.14 15.04 11.38
C TRP A 405 -6.32 14.87 9.88
N ALA A 406 -6.38 13.64 9.38
CA ALA A 406 -6.60 13.39 7.97
C ALA A 406 -7.95 13.95 7.46
N PHE A 407 -8.97 14.05 8.33
CA PHE A 407 -10.28 14.63 7.97
C PHE A 407 -10.41 16.13 8.29
N LEU A 408 -9.46 16.76 9.01
CA LEU A 408 -9.51 18.19 9.31
C LEU A 408 -9.17 19.04 8.07
N PRO A 409 -9.82 20.22 7.86
CA PRO A 409 -9.44 21.15 6.81
C PRO A 409 -7.97 21.60 6.93
N THR A 410 -7.34 21.91 5.79
CA THR A 410 -5.94 22.37 5.71
C THR A 410 -5.69 23.72 6.39
N ASP A 411 -6.72 24.51 6.69
CA ASP A 411 -6.57 25.87 7.21
C ASP A 411 -6.14 25.93 8.70
N HIS A 412 -5.94 24.77 9.33
CA HIS A 412 -5.54 24.61 10.74
C HIS A 412 -4.24 23.82 10.94
N VAL A 413 -3.52 23.54 9.85
CA VAL A 413 -2.25 22.80 9.82
C VAL A 413 -1.20 23.65 9.14
#